data_AF-A0A919VSK9-F1
#
_entry.id   AF-A0A919VSK9-F1
#
_cell.length_a   1.000
_cell.length_b   1.000
_cell.length_c   1.000
_cell.angle_alpha   90.00
_cell.angle_beta   90.00
_cell.angle_gamma   90.00
#
_symmetry.space_group_name_H-M   'P 1'
#
loop_
_entity.id
_entity.type
_entity.pdbx_description
1 polymer ?
#
loop_
_entity_poly.entity_id
_entity_poly.type
_entity_poly.pdbx_seq_one_letter_code
_entity_poly.pdbx_strand_id
1 'polypeptide(L)'
;MTGGFARAQRLWEIGEQIAASIRTPGFRGCAFLNAAAEYPDAGHPVHEAVLAHRAWFLKAVTDLIAQTHETAPEGAGRHFVMLRDGVMAAGCLGDPIEAGETFLRGINGLLRVHAIKEGVRPGAG
;
A
#
# COMPACT_ATOMS: atom_id res chain seq x y z
N MET A 1 -10.84 -22.42 1.43
CA MET A 1 -10.83 -21.75 0.11
C MET A 1 -11.51 -20.38 0.12
N THR A 2 -12.59 -20.14 0.87
CA THR A 2 -13.32 -18.85 0.91
C THR A 2 -12.61 -17.69 1.64
N GLY A 3 -11.71 -18.00 2.59
CA GLY A 3 -11.04 -16.97 3.41
C GLY A 3 -10.03 -16.11 2.64
N GLY A 4 -9.23 -16.69 1.75
CA GLY A 4 -8.22 -15.95 0.99
C GLY A 4 -8.81 -14.90 0.04
N PHE A 5 -9.93 -15.23 -0.62
CA PHE A 5 -10.65 -14.30 -1.50
C PHE A 5 -11.18 -13.08 -0.74
N ALA A 6 -11.76 -13.28 0.44
CA ALA A 6 -12.27 -12.19 1.28
C ALA A 6 -11.14 -11.24 1.78
N ARG A 7 -9.92 -11.75 1.95
CA ARG A 7 -8.77 -10.92 2.39
C ARG A 7 -8.09 -10.17 1.24
N ALA A 8 -7.94 -10.81 0.08
CA ALA A 8 -7.52 -10.13 -1.14
C ALA A 8 -8.52 -9.01 -1.50
N GLN A 9 -9.82 -9.27 -1.33
CA GLN A 9 -10.88 -8.26 -1.47
C GLN A 9 -10.69 -7.11 -0.49
N ARG A 10 -10.34 -7.39 0.77
CA ARG A 10 -10.09 -6.33 1.76
C ARG A 10 -8.92 -5.44 1.37
N LEU A 11 -7.84 -6.01 0.82
CA LEU A 11 -6.70 -5.22 0.35
C LEU A 11 -7.10 -4.32 -0.84
N TRP A 12 -7.93 -4.86 -1.75
CA TRP A 12 -8.49 -4.11 -2.87
C TRP A 12 -9.38 -2.93 -2.39
N GLU A 13 -10.28 -3.17 -1.44
CA GLU A 13 -11.13 -2.13 -0.85
C GLU A 13 -10.32 -0.99 -0.23
N ILE A 14 -9.21 -1.31 0.45
CA ILE A 14 -8.29 -0.29 0.98
C ILE A 14 -7.69 0.53 -0.18
N GLY A 15 -7.30 -0.13 -1.26
CA GLY A 15 -6.84 0.52 -2.48
C GLY A 15 -7.87 1.48 -3.07
N GLU A 16 -9.12 1.03 -3.24
CA GLU A 16 -10.20 1.86 -3.75
C GLU A 16 -10.49 3.07 -2.85
N GLN A 17 -10.45 2.88 -1.52
CA GLN A 17 -10.62 3.99 -0.57
C GLN A 17 -9.51 5.02 -0.69
N ILE A 18 -8.25 4.59 -0.85
CA ILE A 18 -7.13 5.50 -1.08
C ILE A 18 -7.31 6.24 -2.41
N ALA A 19 -7.63 5.53 -3.49
CA ALA A 19 -7.86 6.14 -4.81
C ALA A 19 -9.03 7.13 -4.82
N ALA A 20 -10.09 6.85 -4.05
CA ALA A 20 -11.19 7.78 -3.86
C ALA A 20 -10.77 9.02 -3.06
N SER A 21 -9.95 8.85 -2.03
CA SER A 21 -9.52 9.95 -1.16
C SER A 21 -8.73 11.03 -1.90
N ILE A 22 -7.87 10.64 -2.85
CA ILE A 22 -7.05 11.60 -3.61
C ILE A 22 -7.87 12.47 -4.57
N ARG A 23 -9.13 12.09 -4.86
CA ARG A 23 -10.05 12.82 -5.73
C ARG A 23 -10.94 13.81 -4.97
N THR A 24 -10.82 13.86 -3.64
CA THR A 24 -11.62 14.76 -2.82
C THR A 24 -11.18 16.22 -3.01
N PRO A 25 -12.10 17.20 -3.02
CA PRO A 25 -11.74 18.61 -3.09
C PRO A 25 -10.81 19.01 -1.95
N GLY A 26 -9.72 19.71 -2.29
CA GLY A 26 -8.74 20.15 -1.30
C GLY A 26 -7.76 19.08 -0.83
N PHE A 27 -7.67 17.93 -1.50
CA PHE A 27 -6.62 16.95 -1.22
C PHE A 27 -5.21 17.56 -1.39
N ARG A 28 -4.35 17.41 -0.38
CA ARG A 28 -2.99 17.99 -0.34
C ARG A 28 -1.92 16.94 -0.07
N GLY A 29 -2.22 15.69 -0.40
CA GLY A 29 -1.33 14.56 -0.18
C GLY A 29 -1.45 13.95 1.22
N CYS A 30 -0.48 13.12 1.59
CA CYS A 30 -0.45 12.49 2.90
C CYS A 30 0.02 13.48 3.97
N ALA A 31 -0.82 13.75 4.97
CA ALA A 31 -0.46 14.59 6.11
C ALA A 31 0.85 14.16 6.80
N PHE A 32 1.08 12.85 6.94
CA PHE A 32 2.30 12.32 7.55
C PHE A 32 3.56 12.51 6.70
N LEU A 33 3.45 12.37 5.37
CA LEU A 33 4.60 12.59 4.47
C LEU A 33 4.98 14.08 4.44
N ASN A 34 3.98 14.96 4.39
CA ASN A 34 4.20 16.40 4.44
C ASN A 34 4.84 16.80 5.78
N ALA A 35 4.33 16.28 6.90
CA ALA A 35 4.90 16.54 8.22
C ALA A 35 6.36 16.02 8.34
N ALA A 36 6.66 14.83 7.82
CA ALA A 36 8.04 14.33 7.86
C ALA A 36 9.03 15.20 7.07
N ALA A 37 8.57 15.89 6.01
CA ALA A 37 9.40 16.82 5.27
C ALA A 37 9.72 18.10 6.08
N GLU A 38 8.78 18.55 6.92
CA GLU A 38 8.96 19.74 7.78
C GLU A 38 9.73 19.43 9.07
N TYR A 39 9.63 18.20 9.58
CA TYR A 39 10.25 17.76 10.84
C TYR A 39 11.22 16.59 10.59
N PRO A 40 12.44 16.84 10.08
CA PRO A 40 13.38 15.79 9.71
C PRO A 40 14.18 15.18 10.88
N ASP A 41 14.21 15.85 12.04
CA ASP A 41 14.91 15.35 13.23
C ASP A 41 14.21 14.11 13.79
N ALA A 42 14.95 12.99 13.86
CA ALA A 42 14.44 11.72 14.35
C ALA A 42 14.01 11.75 15.82
N GLY A 43 14.57 12.66 16.64
CA GLY A 43 14.16 12.86 18.04
C GLY A 43 12.98 13.82 18.21
N HIS A 44 12.46 14.40 17.13
CA HIS A 44 11.32 15.31 17.21
C HIS A 44 10.01 14.54 17.37
N PRO A 45 9.11 14.91 18.31
CA PRO A 45 7.87 14.17 18.57
C PRO A 45 6.97 13.97 17.34
N VAL A 46 6.97 14.93 16.41
CA VAL A 46 6.23 14.79 15.13
C VAL A 46 6.83 13.70 14.25
N HIS A 47 8.16 13.62 14.16
CA HIS A 47 8.82 12.59 13.36
C HIS A 47 8.56 11.19 13.93
N GLU A 48 8.63 11.05 15.26
CA GLU A 48 8.28 9.82 15.97
C GLU A 48 6.83 9.39 15.68
N ALA A 49 5.88 10.33 15.74
CA ALA A 49 4.47 10.07 15.43
C ALA A 49 4.26 9.63 13.97
N VAL A 50 5.00 10.23 13.02
CA VAL A 50 4.98 9.81 11.61
C VAL A 50 5.49 8.37 11.46
N LEU A 51 6.63 8.04 12.08
CA LEU A 51 7.21 6.69 12.00
C LEU A 51 6.27 5.65 12.64
N ALA A 52 5.66 5.97 13.78
CA ALA A 52 4.69 5.10 14.44
C ALA A 52 3.47 4.82 13.55
N HIS A 53 2.90 5.86 12.92
CA HIS A 53 1.77 5.70 11.99
C HIS A 53 2.15 4.85 10.76
N ARG A 54 3.32 5.12 10.16
CA ARG A 54 3.80 4.37 8.99
C ARG A 54 4.05 2.90 9.32
N ALA A 55 4.66 2.62 10.48
CA ALA A 55 4.90 1.26 10.95
C ALA A 55 3.59 0.51 11.22
N TRP A 56 2.61 1.16 11.86
CA TRP A 56 1.28 0.60 12.06
C TRP A 56 0.60 0.25 10.73
N PHE A 57 0.61 1.17 9.75
CA PHE A 57 -0.04 0.93 8.47
C PHE A 57 0.63 -0.19 7.68
N LEU A 58 1.98 -0.22 7.64
CA LEU A 58 2.73 -1.30 7.03
C LEU A 58 2.40 -2.64 7.69
N LYS A 59 2.34 -2.69 9.02
CA LYS A 59 1.97 -3.90 9.74
C LYS A 59 0.55 -4.36 9.38
N ALA A 60 -0.42 -3.45 9.39
CA ALA A 60 -1.82 -3.78 9.09
C ALA A 60 -1.98 -4.36 7.68
N VAL A 61 -1.32 -3.78 6.68
CA VAL A 61 -1.31 -4.30 5.30
C VAL A 61 -0.60 -5.65 5.22
N THR A 62 0.58 -5.77 5.85
CA THR A 62 1.36 -7.01 5.88
C THR A 62 0.59 -8.14 6.54
N ASP A 63 -0.12 -7.87 7.64
CA ASP A 63 -0.95 -8.85 8.34
C ASP A 63 -2.12 -9.32 7.46
N LEU A 64 -2.74 -8.43 6.68
CA LEU A 64 -3.80 -8.79 5.73
C LEU A 64 -3.26 -9.68 4.61
N ILE A 65 -2.06 -9.38 4.12
CA ILE A 65 -1.37 -10.16 3.10
C ILE A 65 -0.90 -11.52 3.65
N ALA A 66 -0.40 -11.58 4.87
CA ALA A 66 0.02 -12.84 5.50
C ALA A 66 -1.14 -13.84 5.66
N GLN A 67 -2.38 -13.37 5.62
CA GLN A 67 -3.59 -14.19 5.67
C GLN A 67 -4.06 -14.69 4.29
N THR A 68 -3.46 -14.20 3.20
CA THR A 68 -3.61 -14.82 1.87
C THR A 68 -2.60 -15.98 1.76
N HIS A 69 -2.78 -16.91 0.81
CA HIS A 69 -1.87 -18.06 0.62
C HIS A 69 -0.50 -17.64 0.00
N GLU A 70 0.02 -16.51 0.46
CA GLU A 70 1.08 -15.75 -0.18
C GLU A 70 2.44 -16.02 0.45
N THR A 71 3.47 -16.15 -0.40
CA THR A 71 4.84 -16.25 0.07
C THR A 71 5.45 -14.86 0.20
N ALA A 72 6.13 -14.59 1.32
CA ALA A 72 6.83 -13.33 1.62
C ALA A 72 5.90 -12.10 1.80
N PRO A 73 4.94 -12.15 2.76
CA PRO A 73 4.00 -11.07 3.00
C PRO A 73 4.68 -9.73 3.35
N GLU A 74 5.87 -9.77 3.94
CA GLU A 74 6.63 -8.56 4.30
C GLU A 74 7.13 -7.80 3.07
N GLY A 75 7.47 -8.51 1.99
CA GLY A 75 7.88 -7.90 0.72
C GLY A 75 6.71 -7.24 0.01
N ALA A 76 5.58 -7.96 -0.06
CA ALA A 76 4.35 -7.46 -0.65
C ALA A 76 3.76 -6.28 0.13
N GLY A 77 3.79 -6.33 1.47
CA GLY A 77 3.36 -5.22 2.32
C GLY A 77 4.18 -3.96 2.08
N ARG A 78 5.51 -4.07 1.99
CA ARG A 78 6.39 -2.95 1.64
C ARG A 78 6.09 -2.38 0.25
N HIS A 79 5.84 -3.25 -0.73
CA HIS A 79 5.50 -2.83 -2.09
C HIS A 79 4.14 -2.10 -2.12
N PHE A 80 3.12 -2.60 -1.43
CA PHE A 80 1.84 -1.91 -1.31
C PHE A 80 1.99 -0.51 -0.67
N VAL A 81 2.75 -0.40 0.43
CA VAL A 81 2.97 0.89 1.09
C VAL A 81 3.73 1.85 0.19
N MET A 82 4.70 1.38 -0.61
CA MET A 82 5.39 2.20 -1.59
C MET A 82 4.43 2.75 -2.66
N LEU A 83 3.54 1.91 -3.20
CA LEU A 83 2.50 2.35 -4.13
C LEU A 83 1.56 3.39 -3.49
N ARG A 84 1.16 3.14 -2.24
CA ARG A 84 0.32 4.07 -1.45
C ARG A 84 1.02 5.42 -1.26
N ASP A 85 2.28 5.43 -0.87
CA ASP A 85 3.02 6.67 -0.67
C ASP A 85 3.15 7.45 -1.99
N GLY A 86 3.41 6.75 -3.10
CA GLY A 86 3.44 7.33 -4.43
C GLY A 86 2.13 7.99 -4.84
N VAL A 87 0.99 7.30 -4.70
CA VAL A 87 -0.32 7.86 -5.08
C VAL A 87 -0.73 9.03 -4.17
N MET A 88 -0.39 8.96 -2.88
CA MET A 88 -0.67 10.05 -1.96
C MET A 88 0.16 11.30 -2.27
N ALA A 89 1.39 11.17 -2.80
CA ALA A 89 2.16 12.31 -3.27
C ALA A 89 1.67 12.82 -4.63
N ALA A 90 1.47 11.92 -5.60
CA ALA A 90 1.09 12.27 -6.96
C ALA A 90 -0.32 12.89 -7.05
N GLY A 91 -1.25 12.45 -6.19
CA GLY A 91 -2.65 12.87 -6.24
C GLY A 91 -2.89 14.38 -6.02
N CYS A 92 -1.93 15.10 -5.45
CA CYS A 92 -2.00 16.57 -5.32
C CYS A 92 -1.03 17.33 -6.25
N LEU A 93 -0.26 16.62 -7.07
CA LEU A 93 0.78 17.17 -7.95
C LEU A 93 0.48 16.99 -9.45
N GLY A 94 -0.57 16.23 -9.79
CA GLY A 94 -0.97 15.95 -11.17
C GLY A 94 -2.47 15.64 -11.26
N ASP A 95 -2.87 14.88 -12.28
CA ASP A 95 -4.26 14.42 -12.40
C ASP A 95 -4.55 13.31 -11.36
N PRO A 96 -5.46 13.55 -10.39
CA PRO A 96 -5.81 12.56 -9.37
C PRO A 96 -6.53 11.33 -9.96
N ILE A 97 -7.17 11.44 -11.12
CA ILE A 97 -7.79 10.30 -11.80
C ILE A 97 -6.70 9.37 -12.34
N GLU A 98 -5.74 9.90 -13.11
CA GLU A 98 -4.64 9.11 -13.66
C GLU A 98 -3.77 8.47 -12.57
N ALA A 99 -3.50 9.21 -11.48
CA ALA A 99 -2.76 8.71 -10.33
C ALA A 99 -3.50 7.55 -9.65
N GLY A 100 -4.82 7.70 -9.43
CA GLY A 100 -5.65 6.67 -8.82
C GLY A 100 -5.73 5.40 -9.66
N GLU A 101 -5.93 5.54 -10.97
CA GLU A 101 -5.93 4.40 -11.89
C GLU A 101 -4.58 3.68 -11.94
N THR A 102 -3.48 4.43 -11.97
CA THR A 102 -2.12 3.87 -11.96
C THR A 102 -1.86 3.09 -10.68
N PHE A 103 -2.30 3.62 -9.54
CA PHE A 103 -2.22 2.96 -8.26
C PHE A 103 -3.01 1.64 -8.21
N LEU A 104 -4.27 1.66 -8.65
CA LEU A 104 -5.12 0.46 -8.68
C LEU A 104 -4.57 -0.61 -9.64
N ARG A 105 -4.00 -0.21 -10.79
CA ARG A 105 -3.26 -1.13 -11.68
C ARG A 105 -2.07 -1.75 -10.95
N GLY A 106 -1.33 -0.98 -10.16
CA GLY A 106 -0.23 -1.46 -9.33
C GLY A 106 -0.66 -2.50 -8.30
N ILE A 107 -1.76 -2.25 -7.57
CA ILE A 107 -2.32 -3.22 -6.61
C ILE A 107 -2.73 -4.52 -7.31
N ASN A 108 -3.40 -4.44 -8.46
CA ASN A 108 -3.77 -5.63 -9.22
C ASN A 108 -2.52 -6.42 -9.68
N GLY A 109 -1.46 -5.72 -10.10
CA GLY A 109 -0.18 -6.34 -10.44
C GLY A 109 0.46 -7.04 -9.23
N LEU A 110 0.48 -6.38 -8.07
CA LEU A 110 0.96 -6.95 -6.80
C LEU A 110 0.18 -8.23 -6.47
N LEU A 111 -1.15 -8.15 -6.42
CA LEU A 111 -2.00 -9.31 -6.14
C LEU A 111 -1.76 -10.47 -7.11
N ARG A 112 -1.53 -10.20 -8.39
CA ARG A 112 -1.22 -11.24 -9.39
C ARG A 112 0.13 -11.89 -9.15
N VAL A 113 1.20 -11.11 -9.01
CA VAL A 113 2.56 -11.63 -8.79
C VAL A 113 2.61 -12.54 -7.57
N HIS A 114 1.84 -12.20 -6.55
CA HIS A 114 1.86 -12.92 -5.30
C HIS A 114 0.77 -14.00 -5.15
N ALA A 115 -0.32 -13.95 -5.93
CA ALA A 115 -1.32 -15.03 -6.04
C ALA A 115 -0.87 -16.18 -6.96
N ILE A 116 0.07 -15.95 -7.88
CA ILE A 116 0.49 -16.94 -8.90
C ILE A 116 1.35 -18.09 -8.33
N LYS A 117 1.69 -18.13 -7.04
CA LYS A 117 2.40 -19.28 -6.44
C LYS A 117 1.52 -20.47 -6.03
N GLU A 118 0.32 -20.58 -6.58
CA GLU A 118 -0.41 -21.85 -6.66
C GLU A 118 0.22 -22.72 -7.79
N GLY A 119 1.41 -23.28 -7.53
CA GLY A 119 1.97 -24.39 -8.32
C GLY A 119 3.26 -24.10 -9.12
N VAL A 120 4.11 -25.13 -9.15
CA VAL A 120 5.34 -25.30 -9.97
C VAL A 120 6.66 -24.84 -9.32
N ARG A 121 7.40 -25.82 -8.78
CA ARG A 121 8.87 -25.86 -8.87
C ARG A 121 9.26 -26.41 -10.26
N PRO A 122 10.25 -25.81 -10.93
CA PRO A 122 11.15 -26.53 -11.83
C PRO A 122 12.62 -26.25 -11.44
N GLY A 123 13.52 -27.19 -11.25
CA GLY A 123 13.47 -28.64 -11.41
C GLY A 123 14.72 -29.28 -10.76
N ALA A 124 14.65 -30.60 -10.59
CA ALA A 124 15.83 -31.45 -10.54
C ALA A 124 16.16 -31.81 -11.99
N GLY A 125 17.38 -31.49 -12.41
CA GLY A 125 18.06 -32.00 -13.59
C GLY A 125 19.47 -32.33 -13.18
#